data_AF-A0A2X2WXD5-F1
#
_entry.id   AF-A0A2X2WXD5-F1
#
_cell.length_a   1.000
_cell.length_b   1.000
_cell.length_c   1.000
_cell.angle_alpha   90.00
_cell.angle_beta   90.00
_cell.angle_gamma   90.00
#
_symmetry.space_group_name_H-M   'P 1'
#
loop_
_entity.id
_entity.type
_entity.pdbx_description
1 polymer ?
#
loop_
_entity_poly.entity_id
_entity_poly.type
_entity_poly.pdbx_seq_one_letter_code
_entity_poly.pdbx_strand_id
1 'polypeptide(L)'
;MQWQPLHIHHAASHVTGRISLLEGTLAELVFDTPLWLADNDRLVLRDISARTTLAGARVVTLNSPRRGKRKPEYLQWLSALENARDDSAALATHLERGAVNIPDFVWARQLNGDGMRQLIEQHGFYSGGLQPVECPCRRALAA
;
A
#
# COMPACT_ATOMS: atom_id res chain seq x y z
N MET A 1 -15.51 -13.06 6.65
CA MET A 1 -16.07 -11.85 7.32
C MET A 1 -15.83 -10.68 6.39
N GLN A 2 -16.87 -9.90 6.08
CA GLN A 2 -16.77 -8.86 5.05
C GLN A 2 -17.32 -7.55 5.62
N TRP A 3 -16.48 -6.49 5.60
CA TRP A 3 -16.79 -5.13 6.04
C TRP A 3 -17.10 -4.95 7.53
N GLN A 4 -16.19 -5.41 8.40
CA GLN A 4 -16.30 -5.11 9.83
C GLN A 4 -15.76 -3.70 10.14
N PRO A 5 -16.50 -2.87 10.88
CA PRO A 5 -16.01 -1.57 11.31
C PRO A 5 -14.98 -1.73 12.43
N LEU A 6 -13.89 -0.96 12.36
CA LEU A 6 -12.82 -1.01 13.36
C LEU A 6 -12.10 0.34 13.51
N HIS A 7 -11.34 0.47 14.59
CA HIS A 7 -10.45 1.59 14.82
C HIS A 7 -9.04 1.27 14.31
N ILE A 8 -8.48 2.20 13.54
CA ILE A 8 -7.14 2.11 13.00
C ILE A 8 -6.29 3.17 13.66
N HIS A 9 -5.22 2.71 14.31
CA HIS A 9 -4.21 3.57 14.90
C HIS A 9 -2.96 3.51 14.02
N HIS A 10 -2.55 4.66 13.52
CA HIS A 10 -1.32 4.84 12.76
C HIS A 10 -0.50 5.93 13.46
N ALA A 11 0.69 5.61 13.94
CA ALA A 11 1.55 6.53 14.68
C ALA A 11 0.78 7.38 15.74
N ALA A 12 0.50 8.64 15.44
CA ALA A 12 -0.24 9.59 16.29
C ALA A 12 -1.66 9.92 15.79
N SER A 13 -2.13 9.24 14.75
CA SER A 13 -3.45 9.40 14.13
C SER A 13 -4.38 8.25 14.50
N HIS A 14 -5.65 8.61 14.71
CA HIS A 14 -6.73 7.68 14.96
C HIS A 14 -7.82 7.90 13.92
N VAL A 15 -8.17 6.84 13.19
CA VAL A 15 -9.17 6.88 12.12
C VAL A 15 -10.08 5.66 12.23
N THR A 16 -11.34 5.80 11.84
CA THR A 16 -12.25 4.68 11.67
C THR A 16 -12.19 4.13 10.25
N GLY A 17 -12.33 2.82 10.13
CA GLY A 17 -12.35 2.19 8.83
C GLY A 17 -13.12 0.89 8.85
N ARG A 18 -13.15 0.25 7.69
CA ARG A 18 -13.70 -1.07 7.50
C ARG A 18 -12.62 -1.99 6.98
N ILE A 19 -12.59 -3.21 7.50
CA ILE A 19 -11.72 -4.28 7.01
C ILE A 19 -12.50 -5.29 6.19
N SER A 20 -11.91 -5.75 5.09
CA SER A 20 -12.38 -6.89 4.32
C SER A 20 -11.22 -7.85 4.13
N LEU A 21 -11.32 -9.06 4.67
CA LEU A 21 -10.32 -10.10 4.43
C LEU A 21 -10.37 -10.53 2.96
N LEU A 22 -9.23 -10.54 2.28
CA LEU A 22 -9.11 -11.02 0.90
C LEU A 22 -8.78 -12.51 0.90
N GLU A 23 -7.57 -12.85 1.31
CA GLU A 23 -7.03 -14.22 1.29
C GLU A 23 -5.84 -14.36 2.23
N GLY A 24 -5.80 -15.45 3.01
CA GLY A 24 -4.73 -15.69 3.98
C GLY A 24 -4.65 -14.57 5.04
N THR A 25 -3.48 -13.93 5.13
CA THR A 25 -3.23 -12.75 5.99
C THR A 25 -3.58 -11.43 5.31
N LEU A 26 -3.90 -11.44 4.01
CA LEU A 26 -4.13 -10.23 3.25
C LEU A 26 -5.54 -9.68 3.49
N ALA A 27 -5.61 -8.40 3.84
CA ALA A 27 -6.84 -7.66 4.07
C ALA A 27 -6.87 -6.32 3.34
N GLU A 28 -8.07 -5.88 2.97
CA GLU A 28 -8.32 -4.54 2.48
C GLU A 28 -8.82 -3.67 3.61
N LEU A 29 -8.19 -2.50 3.77
CA LEU A 29 -8.59 -1.46 4.68
C LEU A 29 -9.19 -0.30 3.89
N VAL A 30 -10.41 0.07 4.26
CA VAL A 30 -11.09 1.24 3.72
C VAL A 30 -11.25 2.25 4.85
N PHE A 31 -10.63 3.40 4.69
CA PHE A 31 -10.67 4.47 5.69
C PHE A 31 -11.85 5.39 5.43
N ASP A 32 -12.58 5.77 6.48
CA ASP A 32 -13.64 6.77 6.35
C ASP A 32 -13.04 8.17 6.13
N THR A 33 -11.91 8.46 6.78
CA THR A 33 -11.13 9.69 6.58
C THR A 33 -9.88 9.39 5.75
N PRO A 34 -9.56 10.20 4.73
CA PRO A 34 -8.30 10.05 4.00
C PRO A 34 -7.10 10.14 4.94
N LEU A 35 -6.14 9.22 4.81
CA LEU A 35 -4.88 9.24 5.55
C LEU A 35 -3.70 9.21 4.59
N TRP A 36 -2.63 9.87 4.99
CA TRP A 36 -1.33 9.78 4.34
C TRP A 36 -0.63 8.53 4.88
N LEU A 37 -0.45 7.55 4.01
CA LEU A 37 0.24 6.29 4.32
C LEU A 37 1.41 6.14 3.36
N ALA A 38 2.47 5.51 3.84
CA ALA A 38 3.57 5.01 3.04
C ALA A 38 3.48 3.47 2.93
N ASP A 39 4.22 2.92 1.97
CA ASP A 39 4.45 1.49 1.88
C ASP A 39 5.25 1.00 3.11
N ASN A 40 4.94 -0.20 3.59
CA ASN A 40 5.48 -0.79 4.82
C ASN A 40 5.13 -0.08 6.13
N ASP A 41 4.20 0.88 6.12
CA ASP A 41 3.68 1.47 7.34
C ASP A 41 2.97 0.44 8.23
N ARG A 42 3.25 0.50 9.54
CA ARG A 42 2.64 -0.37 10.53
C ARG A 42 1.41 0.28 11.16
N LEU A 43 0.32 -0.46 11.15
CA LEU A 43 -1.01 -0.06 11.62
C LEU A 43 -1.44 -1.01 12.73
N VAL A 44 -2.13 -0.48 13.73
CA VAL A 44 -2.76 -1.30 14.78
C VAL A 44 -4.27 -1.24 14.60
N LEU A 45 -4.89 -2.41 14.44
CA LEU A 45 -6.32 -2.57 14.27
C LEU A 45 -6.96 -2.97 15.60
N ARG A 46 -7.95 -2.19 16.04
CA ARG A 46 -8.66 -2.42 17.31
C ARG A 46 -10.16 -2.49 17.03
N ASP A 47 -10.85 -3.29 17.85
CA ASP A 47 -12.30 -3.40 17.75
C ASP A 47 -12.98 -2.03 17.94
N ILE A 48 -14.19 -1.86 17.39
CA ILE A 48 -14.98 -0.63 17.54
C ILE A 48 -15.32 -0.33 19.01
N SER A 49 -15.33 -1.35 19.87
CA SER A 49 -15.52 -1.17 21.31
C SER A 49 -14.27 -0.63 22.03
N ALA A 50 -13.13 -0.50 21.34
CA ALA A 50 -11.80 -0.12 21.86
C ALA A 50 -11.27 -1.01 23.01
N ARG A 51 -11.88 -2.17 23.24
CA ARG A 51 -11.53 -3.10 24.33
C ARG A 51 -10.44 -4.09 23.97
N THR A 52 -10.37 -4.49 22.70
CA THR A 52 -9.49 -5.55 22.23
C THR A 52 -8.72 -5.11 21.00
N THR A 53 -7.42 -5.41 20.97
CA THR A 53 -6.60 -5.28 19.76
C THR A 53 -6.83 -6.51 18.89
N LEU A 54 -7.33 -6.30 17.68
CA LEU A 54 -7.70 -7.39 16.76
C LEU A 54 -6.48 -7.94 16.04
N ALA A 55 -5.67 -7.05 15.46
CA ALA A 55 -4.51 -7.43 14.66
C ALA A 55 -3.53 -6.25 14.49
N GLY A 56 -2.28 -6.57 14.17
CA GLY A 56 -1.38 -5.64 13.50
C GLY A 56 -1.56 -5.77 11.99
N ALA A 57 -1.36 -4.69 11.27
CA ALA A 57 -1.43 -4.67 9.82
C ALA A 57 -0.25 -3.87 9.26
N ARG A 58 0.31 -4.31 8.13
CA ARG A 58 1.34 -3.58 7.40
C ARG A 58 0.79 -3.15 6.05
N VAL A 59 0.91 -1.88 5.71
CA VAL A 59 0.52 -1.39 4.38
C VAL A 59 1.42 -2.04 3.33
N VAL A 60 0.82 -2.70 2.35
CA VAL A 60 1.51 -3.33 1.21
C VAL A 60 1.27 -2.52 -0.06
N THR A 61 0.05 -2.01 -0.28
CA THR A 61 -0.17 -1.12 -1.43
C THR A 61 -1.26 -0.11 -1.17
N LEU A 62 -0.99 1.10 -1.63
CA LEU A 62 -1.85 2.27 -1.54
C LEU A 62 -2.87 2.35 -2.67
N ASN A 63 -2.64 1.62 -3.78
CA ASN A 63 -3.49 1.68 -4.97
C ASN A 63 -4.16 0.32 -5.24
N SER A 64 -5.26 0.07 -4.53
CA SER A 64 -6.05 -1.14 -4.70
C SER A 64 -7.00 -1.02 -5.91
N PRO A 65 -6.88 -1.87 -6.95
CA PRO A 65 -7.74 -1.81 -8.13
C PRO A 65 -9.18 -2.18 -7.77
N ARG A 66 -10.18 -1.45 -8.31
CA ARG A 66 -11.60 -1.68 -7.97
C ARG A 66 -12.13 -3.07 -8.39
N ARG A 67 -11.52 -3.73 -9.37
CA ARG A 67 -11.94 -5.02 -9.94
C ARG A 67 -10.72 -5.94 -10.09
N GLY A 68 -10.89 -7.25 -9.91
CA GLY A 68 -9.82 -8.24 -10.13
C GLY A 68 -8.96 -8.58 -8.90
N LYS A 69 -9.33 -8.12 -7.70
CA LYS A 69 -8.55 -8.32 -6.46
C LYS A 69 -8.35 -9.77 -6.02
N ARG A 70 -9.20 -10.69 -6.52
CA ARG A 70 -9.14 -12.13 -6.24
C ARG A 70 -8.54 -12.93 -7.39
N LYS A 71 -7.96 -12.27 -8.40
CA LYS A 71 -7.23 -12.99 -9.44
C LYS A 71 -5.94 -13.55 -8.83
N PRO A 72 -5.57 -14.80 -9.15
CA PRO A 72 -4.34 -15.41 -8.64
C PRO A 72 -3.10 -14.61 -9.02
N GLU A 73 -3.08 -14.02 -10.21
CA GLU A 73 -2.03 -13.10 -10.69
C GLU A 73 -1.82 -11.92 -9.72
N TYR A 74 -2.91 -11.33 -9.23
CA TYR A 74 -2.86 -10.16 -8.35
C TYR A 74 -2.33 -10.53 -6.96
N LEU A 75 -2.70 -11.70 -6.46
CA LEU A 75 -2.25 -12.20 -5.17
C LEU A 75 -0.78 -12.60 -5.19
N GLN A 76 -0.32 -13.23 -6.28
CA GLN A 76 1.10 -13.51 -6.49
C GLN A 76 1.91 -12.22 -6.53
N TRP A 77 1.43 -11.22 -7.26
CA TRP A 77 2.05 -9.89 -7.31
C TRP A 77 2.12 -9.22 -5.92
N LEU A 78 1.04 -9.29 -5.13
CA LEU A 78 1.03 -8.79 -3.75
C LEU A 78 2.03 -9.52 -2.85
N SER A 79 2.12 -10.85 -2.98
CA SER A 79 3.08 -11.64 -2.21
C SER A 79 4.53 -11.33 -2.61
N ALA A 80 4.80 -11.12 -3.90
CA ALA A 80 6.11 -10.66 -4.36
C ALA A 80 6.45 -9.28 -3.78
N LEU A 81 5.49 -8.36 -3.78
CA LEU A 81 5.66 -7.02 -3.20
C LEU A 81 5.88 -7.07 -1.69
N GLU A 82 5.16 -7.94 -0.98
CA GLU A 82 5.31 -8.13 0.46
C GLU A 82 6.73 -8.60 0.85
N ASN A 83 7.33 -9.42 -0.02
CA ASN A 83 8.69 -9.94 0.12
C ASN A 83 9.76 -8.96 -0.38
N ALA A 84 9.41 -8.02 -1.25
CA ALA A 84 10.31 -7.00 -1.79
C ALA A 84 10.65 -5.94 -0.73
N ARG A 85 11.75 -6.18 0.00
CA ARG A 85 12.27 -5.19 0.96
C ARG A 85 13.04 -4.06 0.27
N ASP A 86 13.67 -4.35 -0.87
CA ASP A 86 14.45 -3.38 -1.63
C ASP A 86 13.57 -2.55 -2.58
N ASP A 87 13.90 -1.26 -2.72
CA ASP A 87 13.16 -0.35 -3.60
C ASP A 87 13.24 -0.76 -5.08
N SER A 88 14.39 -1.33 -5.49
CA SER A 88 14.60 -1.84 -6.85
C SER A 88 13.73 -3.05 -7.15
N ALA A 89 13.64 -4.00 -6.22
CA ALA A 89 12.78 -5.17 -6.34
C ALA A 89 11.31 -4.74 -6.39
N ALA A 90 10.89 -3.80 -5.53
CA ALA A 90 9.54 -3.26 -5.54
C ALA A 90 9.23 -2.57 -6.89
N LEU A 91 10.16 -1.76 -7.42
CA LEU A 91 10.00 -1.09 -8.71
C LEU A 91 9.87 -2.11 -9.86
N ALA A 92 10.72 -3.14 -9.88
CA ALA A 92 10.65 -4.21 -10.88
C ALA A 92 9.30 -4.94 -10.84
N THR A 93 8.84 -5.33 -9.64
CA THR A 93 7.52 -5.95 -9.45
C THR A 93 6.38 -5.02 -9.88
N HIS A 94 6.50 -3.71 -9.67
CA HIS A 94 5.52 -2.75 -10.17
C HIS A 94 5.51 -2.66 -11.71
N LEU A 95 6.69 -2.70 -12.34
CA LEU A 95 6.85 -2.64 -13.80
C LEU A 95 6.38 -3.89 -14.54
N GLU A 96 6.50 -5.07 -13.93
CA GLU A 96 5.94 -6.32 -14.47
C GLU A 96 4.43 -6.22 -14.72
N ARG A 97 3.73 -5.40 -13.92
CA ARG A 97 2.29 -5.20 -14.01
C ARG A 97 1.90 -4.07 -14.97
N GLY A 98 2.78 -3.08 -15.17
CA GLY A 98 2.54 -1.98 -16.10
C GLY A 98 3.35 -0.71 -15.78
N ALA A 99 2.99 0.38 -16.43
CA ALA A 99 3.65 1.67 -16.23
C ALA A 99 3.48 2.16 -14.78
N VAL A 100 4.59 2.60 -14.20
CA VAL A 100 4.65 3.10 -12.82
C VAL A 100 4.61 4.62 -12.82
N ASN A 101 3.71 5.20 -12.04
CA ASN A 101 3.71 6.64 -11.81
C ASN A 101 4.82 6.99 -10.81
N ILE A 102 5.80 7.77 -11.27
CA ILE A 102 7.01 8.07 -10.50
C ILE A 102 6.67 8.82 -9.19
N PRO A 103 5.88 9.91 -9.18
CA PRO A 103 5.44 10.57 -7.95
C PRO A 103 4.80 9.63 -6.93
N ASP A 104 3.91 8.74 -7.36
CA ASP A 104 3.21 7.81 -6.46
C ASP A 104 4.19 6.80 -5.86
N PHE A 105 5.13 6.30 -6.67
CA PHE A 105 6.15 5.35 -6.21
C PHE A 105 7.14 5.99 -5.24
N VAL A 106 7.60 7.21 -5.55
CA VAL A 106 8.48 8.01 -4.69
C VAL A 106 7.80 8.29 -3.35
N TRP A 107 6.50 8.65 -3.36
CA TRP A 107 5.72 8.81 -2.14
C TRP A 107 5.60 7.50 -1.35
N ALA A 108 5.20 6.41 -2.03
CA ALA A 108 4.99 5.12 -1.38
C ALA A 108 6.26 4.63 -0.67
N ARG A 109 7.43 4.75 -1.31
CA ARG A 109 8.71 4.30 -0.75
C ARG A 109 9.45 5.38 0.06
N GLN A 110 8.86 6.57 0.22
CA GLN A 110 9.49 7.73 0.89
C GLN A 110 10.90 8.02 0.35
N LEU A 111 11.06 7.90 -0.98
CA LEU A 111 12.35 8.10 -1.64
C LEU A 111 12.65 9.59 -1.81
N ASN A 112 13.93 9.94 -1.62
CA ASN A 112 14.43 11.26 -2.02
C ASN A 112 14.72 11.29 -3.52
N GLY A 113 14.83 12.50 -4.10
CA GLY A 113 15.11 12.68 -5.53
C GLY A 113 16.41 12.01 -6.01
N ASP A 114 17.42 11.86 -5.15
CA ASP A 114 18.65 11.11 -5.44
C ASP A 114 18.42 9.60 -5.45
N GLY A 115 17.64 9.07 -4.50
CA GLY A 115 17.32 7.64 -4.44
C GLY A 115 16.54 7.16 -5.66
N MET A 116 15.62 7.99 -6.16
CA MET A 116 14.90 7.70 -7.41
C MET A 116 15.83 7.70 -8.63
N ARG A 117 16.75 8.67 -8.73
CA ARG A 117 17.72 8.72 -9.84
C ARG A 117 18.60 7.48 -9.86
N GLN A 118 19.08 7.03 -8.71
CA GLN A 118 19.88 5.83 -8.59
C GLN A 118 19.13 4.58 -9.07
N LEU A 119 17.83 4.46 -8.78
CA LEU A 119 17.00 3.34 -9.25
C LEU A 119 16.79 3.36 -10.77
N ILE A 120 16.60 4.55 -11.35
CA ILE A 120 16.46 4.72 -12.80
C ILE A 120 17.75 4.32 -13.51
N GLU A 121 18.90 4.79 -13.00
CA GLU A 121 20.22 4.48 -13.56
C GLU A 121 20.57 2.99 -13.45
N GLN A 122 20.22 2.34 -12.34
CA GLN A 122 20.48 0.93 -12.11
C GLN A 122 19.72 -0.01 -13.04
N HIS A 123 18.56 0.39 -13.56
CA HIS A 123 17.70 -0.49 -14.37
C HIS A 123 17.43 0.03 -15.78
N GLY A 124 17.97 1.20 -16.15
CA GLY A 124 17.86 1.77 -17.50
C GLY A 124 16.42 2.14 -17.89
N PHE A 125 15.58 2.53 -16.93
CA PHE A 125 14.20 2.89 -17.19
C PHE A 125 14.07 4.30 -17.77
N TYR A 126 13.09 4.49 -18.65
CA TYR A 126 12.81 5.81 -19.25
C TYR A 126 11.65 6.48 -18.51
N SER A 127 11.88 7.67 -17.96
CA SER A 127 10.81 8.48 -17.32
C SER A 127 10.07 9.32 -18.37
N GLY A 128 8.78 9.08 -18.56
CA GLY A 128 7.91 9.97 -19.35
C GLY A 128 7.22 10.99 -18.45
N GLY A 129 7.64 12.26 -18.51
CA GLY A 129 6.92 13.44 -18.00
C GLY A 129 6.41 13.40 -16.54
N LEU A 130 7.07 14.13 -15.63
CA LEU A 130 6.62 14.33 -14.25
C LEU A 130 5.47 15.35 -14.18
N GLN A 131 4.29 14.93 -13.75
CA GLN A 131 3.35 15.81 -13.05
C GLN A 131 3.12 15.26 -11.64
N PRO A 132 3.29 16.06 -10.57
CA PRO A 132 3.00 15.60 -9.22
C PRO A 132 1.50 15.39 -9.07
N VAL A 133 1.08 14.19 -8.68
CA VAL A 133 -0.31 13.91 -8.33
C VAL A 133 -0.38 13.74 -6.82
N GLU A 134 -0.76 14.80 -6.11
CA GLU A 134 -1.06 14.73 -4.68
C GLU A 134 -2.46 14.11 -4.53
N CYS A 135 -2.53 12.83 -4.16
CA CYS A 135 -3.82 12.16 -3.94
C CYS A 135 -3.85 11.47 -2.57
N PRO A 136 -4.68 11.93 -1.63
CA PRO A 136 -4.84 11.23 -0.36
C PRO A 136 -5.47 9.84 -0.56
N CYS A 137 -4.88 8.81 0.07
CA CYS A 137 -5.32 7.43 -0.08
C CYS A 137 -6.56 7.14 0.76
N ARG A 138 -7.65 6.72 0.10
CA ARG A 138 -8.91 6.32 0.75
C ARG A 138 -9.03 4.80 0.96
N ARG A 139 -8.17 4.03 0.29
CA ARG A 139 -8.12 2.55 0.36
C ARG A 139 -6.68 2.09 0.33
N ALA A 140 -6.35 1.12 1.16
CA ALA A 140 -5.06 0.44 1.12
C ALA A 140 -5.26 -1.07 1.31
N LEU A 141 -4.34 -1.86 0.77
CA LEU A 141 -4.21 -3.26 1.10
C LEU A 141 -3.12 -3.42 2.15
N ALA A 142 -3.42 -4.27 3.13
CA ALA A 142 -2.52 -4.58 4.22
C ALA A 142 -2.39 -6.10 4.41
N ALA A 143 -1.24 -6.53 4.88
CA ALA A 143 -0.94 -7.90 5.27
C ALA A 143 -0.62 -7.98 6.77
#